data_AF-A0A3L7WQB2-F1
#
_entry.id   AF-A0A3L7WQB2-F1
#
_cell.length_a   1.000
_cell.length_b   1.000
_cell.length_c   1.000
_cell.angle_alpha   90.00
_cell.angle_beta   90.00
_cell.angle_gamma   90.00
#
_symmetry.space_group_name_H-M   'P 1'
#
loop_
_entity.id
_entity.type
_entity.pdbx_description
1 polymer ?
#
loop_
_entity_poly.entity_id
_entity_poly.type
_entity_poly.pdbx_seq_one_letter_code
_entity_poly.pdbx_strand_id
1 'polypeptide(L)'
;MAIPPHTILKALRSQYAHLHAPVVAAEAALAQAERTLNAAQRASVDATKILVKIDKTSSAIIDPLRAQAQAGYDDARAAQHIAQAAVVSARQQLIDAYAQCARDAQTAYDAALRAVDPDRLTPDLAADAAPAGKVMQPPLFVHKPDIKGKKR
;
A
#
# COMPACT_ATOMS: atom_id res chain seq x y z
N MET A 1 4.70 39.21 10.65
CA MET A 1 3.39 39.05 9.97
C MET A 1 2.96 37.60 10.17
N ALA A 2 1.84 37.35 10.86
CA ALA A 2 1.37 35.99 11.12
C ALA A 2 0.68 35.42 9.86
N ILE A 3 1.10 34.24 9.41
CA ILE A 3 0.47 33.55 8.28
C ILE A 3 -0.93 33.09 8.73
N PRO A 4 -2.00 33.42 7.99
CA PRO A 4 -3.33 33.06 8.45
C PRO A 4 -3.58 31.55 8.32
N PRO A 5 -4.24 30.93 9.33
CA PRO A 5 -4.31 29.47 9.50
C PRO A 5 -4.99 28.72 8.36
N HIS A 6 -5.90 29.39 7.62
CA HIS A 6 -6.54 28.81 6.43
C HIS A 6 -5.55 28.55 5.28
N THR A 7 -4.46 29.32 5.20
CA THR A 7 -3.40 29.15 4.21
C THR A 7 -2.54 27.93 4.53
N ILE A 8 -2.27 27.72 5.82
CA ILE A 8 -1.51 26.57 6.32
C ILE A 8 -2.28 25.27 6.06
N LEU A 9 -3.59 25.24 6.37
CA LEU A 9 -4.45 24.09 6.09
C LEU A 9 -4.54 23.76 4.59
N LYS A 10 -4.63 24.77 3.72
CA LYS A 10 -4.69 24.57 2.27
C LYS A 10 -3.35 24.05 1.70
N ALA A 11 -2.23 24.59 2.19
CA ALA A 11 -0.89 24.13 1.83
C ALA A 11 -0.63 22.68 2.28
N LEU A 12 -1.00 22.35 3.52
CA LEU A 12 -0.92 20.99 4.05
C LEU A 12 -1.79 20.03 3.23
N ARG A 13 -3.03 20.39 2.91
CA ARG A 13 -3.92 19.53 2.12
C ARG A 13 -3.41 19.28 0.70
N SER A 14 -2.81 20.30 0.08
CA SER A 14 -2.15 20.15 -1.23
C SER A 14 -0.91 19.27 -1.15
N GLN A 15 -0.09 19.41 -0.10
CA GLN A 15 1.08 18.56 0.13
C GLN A 15 0.66 17.10 0.36
N TYR A 16 -0.36 16.84 1.19
CA TYR A 16 -0.89 15.50 1.42
C TYR A 16 -1.39 14.81 0.14
N ALA A 17 -2.03 15.54 -0.78
CA ALA A 17 -2.49 14.96 -2.06
C ALA A 17 -1.33 14.44 -2.92
N HIS A 18 -0.20 15.15 -2.95
CA HIS A 18 1.00 14.72 -3.69
C HIS A 18 1.71 13.52 -3.02
N LEU A 19 1.60 13.39 -1.69
CA LEU A 19 2.20 12.30 -0.91
C LEU A 19 1.49 10.95 -1.12
N HIS A 20 0.18 10.97 -1.39
CA HIS A 20 -0.60 9.74 -1.60
C HIS A 20 -0.61 9.23 -3.05
N ALA A 21 -0.26 10.07 -4.03
CA ALA A 21 -0.19 9.68 -5.44
C ALA A 21 0.67 8.41 -5.72
N PRO A 22 1.89 8.25 -5.17
CA PRO A 22 2.69 7.03 -5.38
C PRO A 22 2.05 5.78 -4.75
N VAL A 23 1.35 5.93 -3.63
CA VAL A 23 0.64 4.81 -2.98
C VAL A 23 -0.52 4.35 -3.86
N VAL A 24 -1.34 5.26 -4.37
CA VAL A 24 -2.46 4.95 -5.26
C VAL A 24 -1.97 4.27 -6.55
N ALA A 25 -0.85 4.73 -7.12
CA ALA A 25 -0.24 4.10 -8.28
C ALA A 25 0.24 2.67 -7.98
N ALA A 26 0.85 2.44 -6.82
CA ALA A 26 1.31 1.12 -6.39
C ALA A 26 0.12 0.16 -6.10
N GLU A 27 -0.99 0.66 -5.55
CA GLU A 27 -2.22 -0.12 -5.36
C GLU A 27 -2.83 -0.55 -6.69
N ALA A 28 -2.87 0.36 -7.67
CA ALA A 28 -3.33 0.04 -9.02
C ALA A 28 -2.44 -1.01 -9.70
N ALA A 29 -1.11 -0.91 -9.52
CA ALA A 29 -0.15 -1.89 -10.03
C ALA A 29 -0.34 -3.28 -9.38
N LEU A 30 -0.56 -3.33 -8.06
CA LEU A 30 -0.87 -4.57 -7.34
C LEU A 30 -2.18 -5.19 -7.84
N ALA A 31 -3.25 -4.41 -7.96
CA ALA A 31 -4.53 -4.88 -8.47
C ALA A 31 -4.39 -5.42 -9.90
N GLN A 32 -3.56 -4.81 -10.74
CA GLN A 32 -3.27 -5.31 -12.08
C GLN A 32 -2.50 -6.63 -12.04
N ALA A 33 -1.46 -6.74 -11.20
CA ALA A 33 -0.68 -7.97 -11.06
C ALA A 33 -1.55 -9.13 -10.57
N GLU A 34 -2.45 -8.90 -9.61
CA GLU A 34 -3.37 -9.92 -9.10
C GLU A 34 -4.39 -10.36 -10.16
N ARG A 35 -4.89 -9.43 -10.99
CA ARG A 35 -5.74 -9.78 -12.15
C ARG A 35 -4.99 -10.68 -13.14
N THR A 36 -3.74 -10.36 -13.45
CA THR A 36 -2.90 -11.18 -14.34
C THR A 36 -2.64 -12.57 -13.75
N LEU A 37 -2.36 -12.65 -12.44
CA LEU A 37 -2.19 -13.93 -11.76
C LEU A 37 -3.47 -14.79 -11.82
N ASN A 38 -4.63 -14.21 -11.57
CA ASN A 38 -5.90 -14.92 -11.67
C ASN A 38 -6.18 -15.43 -13.08
N ALA A 39 -5.83 -14.66 -14.11
CA ALA A 39 -5.94 -15.09 -15.51
C ALA A 39 -4.98 -16.25 -15.82
N ALA A 40 -3.73 -16.17 -15.38
CA ALA A 40 -2.74 -17.23 -15.57
C ALA A 40 -3.11 -18.54 -14.83
N GLN A 41 -3.66 -18.43 -13.61
CA GLN A 41 -4.17 -19.58 -12.87
C GLN A 41 -5.33 -20.27 -13.59
N ARG A 42 -6.26 -19.51 -14.18
CA ARG A 42 -7.36 -20.08 -14.99
C ARG A 42 -6.81 -20.82 -16.21
N ALA A 43 -5.86 -20.21 -16.93
CA ALA A 43 -5.22 -20.85 -18.08
C ALA A 43 -4.51 -22.16 -17.69
N SER A 44 -3.80 -22.18 -16.57
CA SER A 44 -3.14 -23.38 -16.02
C SER A 44 -4.14 -24.49 -15.68
N VAL A 45 -5.27 -24.15 -15.03
CA VAL A 45 -6.35 -25.10 -14.74
C VAL A 45 -6.97 -25.65 -16.02
N ASP A 46 -7.20 -24.82 -17.03
CA ASP A 46 -7.79 -25.27 -18.29
C ASP A 46 -6.81 -26.13 -19.11
N ALA A 47 -5.53 -25.79 -19.14
CA ALA A 47 -4.49 -26.64 -19.74
C ALA A 47 -4.41 -28.01 -19.04
N THR A 48 -4.50 -28.04 -17.71
CA THR A 48 -4.53 -29.30 -16.92
C THR A 48 -5.74 -30.16 -17.30
N LYS A 49 -6.93 -29.56 -17.47
CA LYS A 49 -8.13 -30.30 -17.90
C LYS A 49 -7.96 -30.90 -19.29
N ILE A 50 -7.31 -30.20 -20.22
CA ILE A 50 -7.05 -30.69 -21.57
C ILE A 50 -6.11 -31.90 -21.50
N LEU A 51 -5.01 -31.79 -20.75
CA LEU A 51 -4.05 -32.88 -20.57
C LEU A 51 -4.72 -34.13 -19.98
N VAL A 52 -5.50 -33.97 -18.91
CA VAL A 52 -6.23 -35.09 -18.27
C VAL A 52 -7.25 -35.73 -19.22
N LYS A 53 -7.90 -34.96 -20.10
CA LYS A 53 -8.79 -35.53 -21.12
C LYS A 53 -8.01 -36.34 -22.15
N ILE A 54 -6.87 -35.83 -22.61
CA ILE A 54 -6.01 -36.53 -23.56
C ILE A 54 -5.49 -37.83 -22.97
N ASP A 55 -5.04 -37.83 -21.71
CA ASP A 55 -4.51 -39.04 -21.05
C ASP A 55 -5.56 -40.14 -20.86
N LYS A 56 -6.84 -39.77 -20.71
CA LYS A 56 -7.95 -40.72 -20.67
C LYS A 56 -8.28 -41.33 -22.05
N THR A 57 -7.74 -40.77 -23.12
CA THR A 57 -8.01 -41.21 -24.49
C THR A 57 -6.83 -42.07 -24.98
N SER A 58 -6.90 -43.38 -24.75
CA SER A 58 -5.82 -44.31 -25.07
C SER A 58 -5.75 -44.61 -26.57
N SER A 59 -4.93 -43.87 -27.32
CA SER A 59 -4.61 -44.18 -28.72
C SER A 59 -3.25 -43.60 -29.14
N ALA A 60 -2.44 -44.39 -29.84
CA ALA A 60 -1.15 -43.96 -30.42
C ALA A 60 -1.29 -42.80 -31.42
N ILE A 61 -2.49 -42.55 -31.94
CA ILE A 61 -2.78 -41.42 -32.84
C ILE A 61 -2.74 -40.07 -32.07
N ILE A 62 -2.88 -40.10 -30.74
CA ILE A 62 -3.05 -38.91 -29.89
C ILE A 62 -1.72 -38.44 -29.28
N ASP A 63 -0.63 -39.22 -29.40
CA ASP A 63 0.69 -38.83 -28.88
C ASP A 63 1.20 -37.44 -29.34
N PRO A 64 1.05 -37.01 -30.62
CA PRO A 64 1.40 -35.64 -31.00
C PRO A 64 0.50 -34.58 -30.33
N LEU A 65 -0.77 -34.89 -30.10
CA LEU A 65 -1.69 -34.00 -29.38
C LEU A 65 -1.34 -33.92 -27.89
N ARG A 66 -0.87 -35.02 -27.29
CA ARG A 66 -0.36 -35.03 -25.91
C ARG A 66 0.87 -34.14 -25.78
N ALA A 67 1.82 -34.23 -26.71
CA ALA A 67 3.02 -33.39 -26.71
C ALA A 67 2.68 -31.89 -26.83
N GLN A 68 1.73 -31.53 -27.71
CA GLN A 68 1.25 -30.15 -27.83
C GLN A 68 0.53 -29.66 -26.56
N ALA A 69 -0.31 -30.49 -25.97
CA ALA A 69 -1.00 -30.14 -24.72
C ALA A 69 -0.04 -30.02 -23.54
N GLN A 70 1.00 -30.85 -23.49
CA GLN A 70 2.05 -30.77 -22.48
C GLN A 70 2.82 -29.44 -22.60
N ALA A 71 3.24 -29.06 -23.81
CA ALA A 71 3.88 -27.78 -24.05
C ALA A 71 3.00 -26.59 -23.61
N GLY A 72 1.70 -26.63 -23.96
CA GLY A 72 0.75 -25.60 -23.53
C GLY A 72 0.53 -25.56 -22.01
N TYR A 73 0.59 -26.71 -21.33
CA TYR A 73 0.56 -26.79 -19.87
C TYR A 73 1.83 -26.17 -19.24
N ASP A 74 3.00 -26.50 -19.78
CA ASP A 74 4.27 -25.98 -19.28
C ASP A 74 4.36 -24.46 -19.47
N ASP A 75 3.90 -23.93 -20.61
CA ASP A 75 3.79 -22.49 -20.87
C ASP A 75 2.83 -21.80 -19.89
N ALA A 76 1.65 -22.38 -19.66
CA ALA A 76 0.68 -21.83 -18.71
C ALA A 76 1.22 -21.82 -17.27
N ARG A 77 1.99 -22.84 -16.89
CA ARG A 77 2.65 -22.93 -15.59
C ARG A 77 3.78 -21.89 -15.47
N ALA A 78 4.60 -21.72 -16.50
CA ALA A 78 5.62 -20.68 -16.54
C ALA A 78 5.01 -19.27 -16.40
N ALA A 79 3.92 -19.00 -17.13
CA ALA A 79 3.19 -17.74 -17.03
C ALA A 79 2.63 -17.51 -15.62
N GLN A 80 2.11 -18.54 -14.96
CA GLN A 80 1.65 -18.47 -13.57
C GLN A 80 2.78 -18.11 -12.60
N HIS A 81 3.97 -18.71 -12.76
CA HIS A 81 5.13 -18.39 -11.92
C HIS A 81 5.61 -16.94 -12.11
N ILE A 82 5.66 -16.46 -13.36
CA ILE A 82 6.01 -15.06 -13.67
C ILE A 82 4.98 -14.10 -13.05
N ALA A 83 3.68 -14.41 -13.17
CA ALA A 83 2.63 -13.59 -12.59
C ALA A 83 2.68 -13.57 -11.04
N GLN A 84 3.04 -14.68 -10.40
CA GLN A 84 3.29 -14.72 -8.95
C GLN A 84 4.46 -13.81 -8.56
N ALA A 85 5.57 -13.87 -9.27
CA ALA A 85 6.72 -13.00 -9.02
C ALA A 85 6.35 -11.52 -9.19
N ALA A 86 5.52 -11.18 -10.18
CA ALA A 86 5.02 -9.82 -10.39
C ALA A 86 4.15 -9.34 -9.22
N VAL A 87 3.28 -10.19 -8.64
CA VAL A 87 2.50 -9.85 -7.44
C VAL A 87 3.40 -9.58 -6.25
N VAL A 88 4.41 -10.43 -6.01
CA VAL A 88 5.37 -10.23 -4.91
C VAL A 88 6.11 -8.90 -5.08
N SER A 89 6.58 -8.61 -6.29
CA SER A 89 7.24 -7.33 -6.60
C SER A 89 6.31 -6.13 -6.40
N ALA A 90 5.06 -6.19 -6.88
CA ALA A 90 4.10 -5.11 -6.71
C ALA A 90 3.74 -4.87 -5.23
N ARG A 91 3.65 -5.93 -4.41
CA ARG A 91 3.46 -5.80 -2.95
C ARG A 91 4.65 -5.10 -2.29
N GLN A 92 5.87 -5.43 -2.70
CA GLN A 92 7.05 -4.76 -2.17
C GLN A 92 7.06 -3.26 -2.54
N GLN A 93 6.74 -2.93 -3.79
CA GLN A 93 6.60 -1.53 -4.23
C GLN A 93 5.55 -0.77 -3.43
N LEU A 94 4.42 -1.43 -3.10
CA LEU A 94 3.39 -0.84 -2.25
C LEU A 94 3.89 -0.56 -0.83
N ILE A 95 4.62 -1.50 -0.23
CA ILE A 95 5.25 -1.33 1.09
C ILE A 95 6.23 -0.15 1.06
N ASP A 96 7.08 -0.07 0.03
CA ASP A 96 8.07 0.98 -0.11
C ASP A 96 7.40 2.36 -0.31
N ALA A 97 6.32 2.42 -1.11
CA ALA A 97 5.53 3.62 -1.31
C ALA A 97 4.87 4.10 0.00
N TYR A 98 4.30 3.20 0.79
CA TYR A 98 3.76 3.53 2.11
C TYR A 98 4.83 4.04 3.07
N ALA A 99 5.99 3.38 3.11
CA ALA A 99 7.11 3.80 3.95
C ALA A 99 7.63 5.19 3.55
N GLN A 100 7.68 5.49 2.26
CA GLN A 100 8.07 6.81 1.76
C GLN A 100 7.02 7.88 2.12
N CYS A 101 5.74 7.61 1.88
CA CYS A 101 4.65 8.51 2.26
C CYS A 101 4.68 8.86 3.75
N ALA A 102 5.00 7.91 4.63
CA ALA A 102 5.11 8.15 6.06
C ALA A 102 6.29 9.08 6.42
N ARG A 103 7.47 8.86 5.82
CA ARG A 103 8.66 9.71 6.03
C ARG A 103 8.43 11.14 5.56
N ASP A 104 7.80 11.29 4.41
CA ASP A 104 7.55 12.61 3.82
C ASP A 104 6.48 13.36 4.62
N ALA A 105 5.45 12.67 5.12
CA ALA A 105 4.46 13.25 6.02
C ALA A 105 5.09 13.73 7.34
N GLN A 106 5.99 12.94 7.94
CA GLN A 106 6.74 13.34 9.13
C GLN A 106 7.59 14.58 8.86
N THR A 107 8.29 14.61 7.73
CA THR A 107 9.14 15.75 7.34
C THR A 107 8.31 17.03 7.16
N ALA A 108 7.13 16.93 6.53
CA ALA A 108 6.21 18.04 6.36
C ALA A 108 5.66 18.54 7.71
N TYR A 109 5.32 17.62 8.62
CA TYR A 109 4.88 17.95 9.98
C TYR A 109 5.96 18.69 10.77
N ASP A 110 7.20 18.19 10.77
CA ASP A 110 8.33 18.82 11.48
C ASP A 110 8.65 20.21 10.90
N ALA A 111 8.55 20.38 9.58
CA ALA A 111 8.73 21.67 8.92
C ALA A 111 7.63 22.67 9.31
N ALA A 112 6.38 22.22 9.38
CA ALA A 112 5.25 23.04 9.83
C ALA A 112 5.40 23.44 11.31
N LEU A 113 5.84 22.52 12.17
CA LEU A 113 6.10 22.79 13.59
C LEU A 113 7.17 23.87 13.77
N ARG A 114 8.31 23.76 13.05
CA ARG A 114 9.36 24.79 13.08
C ARG A 114 8.90 26.16 12.57
N ALA A 115 7.98 26.19 11.60
CA ALA A 115 7.46 27.44 11.06
C ALA A 115 6.49 28.15 12.02
N VAL A 116 5.81 27.40 12.89
CA VAL A 116 4.81 27.94 13.84
C VAL A 116 5.44 28.21 15.22
N ASP A 117 6.43 27.42 15.63
CA ASP A 117 7.18 27.59 16.88
C ASP A 117 8.70 27.52 16.61
N PRO A 118 9.30 28.62 16.12
CA PRO A 118 10.73 28.68 15.82
C PRO A 118 11.61 28.59 17.08
N ASP A 119 11.07 28.93 18.25
CA ASP A 119 11.79 28.97 19.53
C ASP A 119 11.68 27.64 20.32
N ARG A 120 10.93 26.65 19.81
CA ARG A 120 10.66 25.36 20.49
C ARG A 120 10.14 25.54 21.93
N LEU A 121 9.32 26.57 22.16
CA LEU A 121 8.76 26.85 23.48
C LEU A 121 7.50 26.02 23.77
N THR A 122 6.88 25.42 22.75
CA THR A 122 5.81 24.44 22.97
C THR A 122 6.43 23.12 23.46
N PRO A 123 6.09 22.63 24.67
CA PRO A 123 6.58 21.35 25.15
C PRO A 123 6.16 20.25 24.18
N ASP A 124 7.12 19.41 23.79
CA ASP A 124 6.85 18.18 23.08
C ASP A 124 5.93 17.34 23.98
N LEU A 125 4.63 17.30 23.68
CA LEU A 125 3.71 16.32 24.26
C LEU A 125 3.99 14.96 23.59
N ALA A 126 5.24 14.52 23.66
CA ALA A 126 5.65 13.20 23.25
C ALA A 126 5.14 12.21 24.30
N ALA A 127 4.01 11.58 23.97
CA ALA A 127 3.60 10.23 24.38
C ALA A 127 3.36 9.90 25.87
N ASP A 128 3.79 10.70 26.85
CA ASP A 128 3.82 10.25 28.26
C ASP A 128 2.53 10.56 29.07
N ALA A 129 1.52 11.18 28.44
CA ALA A 129 0.24 11.52 29.10
C ALA A 129 -0.99 10.87 28.44
N ALA A 130 -0.82 9.91 27.53
CA ALA A 130 -1.94 9.14 26.99
C ALA A 130 -2.15 7.87 27.85
N PRO A 131 -3.30 7.67 28.50
CA PRO A 131 -3.59 6.39 29.14
C PRO A 131 -3.49 5.29 28.08
N ALA A 132 -2.65 4.29 28.36
CA ALA A 132 -2.29 3.23 27.42
C ALA A 132 -3.55 2.54 26.86
N GLY A 133 -3.67 2.51 25.53
CA GLY A 133 -4.65 1.67 24.85
C GLY A 133 -5.45 2.31 23.72
N LYS A 134 -5.33 3.62 23.45
CA LYS A 134 -5.92 4.22 22.24
C LYS A 134 -4.92 5.12 21.51
N VAL A 135 -4.74 4.84 20.22
CA VAL A 135 -4.03 5.71 19.28
C VAL A 135 -4.76 7.05 19.27
N MET A 136 -4.23 8.02 20.01
CA MET A 136 -4.81 9.34 20.08
C MET A 136 -4.26 10.15 18.89
N GLN A 137 -5.10 10.40 17.88
CA GLN A 137 -4.79 11.43 16.88
C GLN A 137 -4.70 12.77 17.61
N PRO A 138 -3.62 13.56 17.42
CA PRO A 138 -3.50 14.84 18.11
C PRO A 138 -4.58 15.81 17.60
N PRO A 139 -5.40 16.40 18.48
CA PRO A 139 -6.23 17.53 18.07
C PRO A 139 -5.30 18.73 17.88
N LEU A 140 -5.38 19.35 16.69
CA LEU A 140 -4.58 20.50 16.27
C LEU A 140 -4.70 21.74 17.17
N PHE A 141 -5.60 21.75 18.16
CA PHE A 141 -5.73 22.83 19.14
C PHE A 141 -6.20 22.28 20.49
N VAL A 142 -5.35 22.35 21.52
CA VAL A 142 -5.78 22.13 22.91
C VAL A 142 -6.22 23.48 23.47
N HIS A 143 -7.51 23.78 23.38
CA HIS A 143 -8.11 24.78 24.27
C HIS A 143 -8.09 24.16 25.67
N LYS A 144 -7.25 24.68 26.58
CA LYS A 144 -7.41 24.42 28.01
C LYS A 144 -8.63 25.19 28.48
N PRO A 145 -9.73 24.54 28.90
CA PRO A 145 -10.73 25.23 29.70
C PRO A 145 -10.12 25.44 31.09
N ASP A 146 -10.30 26.64 31.66
CA ASP A 146 -9.93 26.94 33.04
C ASP A 146 -10.72 26.04 34.00
N ILE A 147 -10.13 24.91 34.37
CA ILE A 147 -10.68 24.03 35.40
C ILE A 147 -10.06 24.46 36.73
N LYS A 148 -10.85 25.26 37.45
CA LYS A 148 -10.75 25.62 38.89
C LYS A 148 -9.50 25.07 39.60
N GLY A 149 -8.52 25.95 39.81
CA GLY A 149 -7.40 25.67 40.71
C GLY A 149 -7.91 25.49 42.15
N LYS A 150 -7.69 24.31 42.74
CA LYS A 150 -7.68 24.16 44.20
C LYS A 150 -6.32 24.66 44.70
N LYS A 151 -6.31 25.47 45.77
CA LYS A 151 -5.07 25.89 46.43
C LYS A 151 -4.31 24.63 46.89
N ARG A 152 -3.05 24.51 46.49
CA ARG A 152 -2.11 23.57 47.09
C ARG A 152 -1.71 24.09 48.46
#